data_AF-A0A350R0R5-F1
#
_entry.id   AF-A0A350R0R5-F1
#
_cell.length_a   1.000
_cell.length_b   1.000
_cell.length_c   1.000
_cell.angle_alpha   90.00
_cell.angle_beta   90.00
_cell.angle_gamma   90.00
#
_symmetry.space_group_name_H-M   'P 1'
#
loop_
_entity.id
_entity.type
_entity.pdbx_description
1 polymer ?
#
loop_
_entity_poly.entity_id
_entity_poly.type
_entity_poly.pdbx_seq_one_letter_code
_entity_poly.pdbx_strand_id
1 'polypeptide(L)'
;MPSSFPNVCSALSTILSVFACTLGCSIASADSIKMAFVPTGTVLMGSESNQPDEKPSHYVSLTEYFVDVYEVHIWHWEKVASWAEANGYQFSDSVKQRKDGPWWYQDTSSLIFPMNMVNWYDAVKWCNARSELEGRIPVYYEDANQTTVYRSGEHNLTSQNVNWTGSGYRLPTEAEWERAARGNSPSSSQDYSWGNSFLNGAMANYSLSGDEFDDASTPVGYYNGGQKIVFNDNSRGGESTSPSNVVNGFGLYDITGNVSEWCWDWYDSSWYDDPSSRLQDTRGPEYGQLADTQPRRIAKGGNYKSFSESDPANSLRIANRACWRPDLAARFRGLRCVRGNYDDPLWVTAVAHGHFPNWYFLDWFGYYYKSDYTWVFHGDFGWIYPNGKGSYDNWLYFQGHGWLWTNRYCYPYFYSSVDSNWYKYDLTGTELGWFEKSTDQSRFRWGRVYDR
;
A
#
# COMPACT_ATOMS: atom_id res chain seq x y z
N MET A 1 -26.77 -0.14 21.32
CA MET A 1 -25.59 0.28 20.54
C MET A 1 -24.55 0.79 21.51
N PRO A 2 -23.38 0.15 21.65
CA PRO A 2 -22.23 0.82 22.23
C PRO A 2 -21.49 1.59 21.13
N SER A 3 -21.18 2.83 21.48
CA SER A 3 -20.34 3.80 20.81
C SER A 3 -18.92 3.27 20.56
N SER A 4 -18.42 3.52 19.33
CA SER A 4 -17.00 3.49 18.92
C SER A 4 -16.21 2.25 19.33
N PHE A 5 -16.06 1.31 18.39
CA PHE A 5 -15.02 0.28 18.45
C PHE A 5 -13.63 0.96 18.54
N PRO A 6 -12.70 0.45 19.38
CA PRO A 6 -11.36 1.00 19.47
C PRO A 6 -10.65 0.93 18.11
N ASN A 7 -9.87 1.97 17.79
CA ASN A 7 -9.04 2.03 16.58
C ASN A 7 -8.02 0.86 16.60
N VAL A 8 -8.31 -0.18 15.82
CA VAL A 8 -7.53 -1.45 15.73
C VAL A 8 -6.09 -1.22 15.21
N CYS A 9 -5.79 -0.05 14.65
CA CYS A 9 -4.41 0.38 14.35
C CYS A 9 -3.46 0.29 15.56
N SER A 10 -3.96 0.40 16.80
CA SER A 10 -3.15 0.22 18.00
C SER A 10 -2.93 -1.25 18.41
N ALA A 11 -3.87 -2.15 18.08
CA ALA A 11 -3.81 -3.58 18.41
C ALA A 11 -2.91 -4.38 17.45
N LEU A 12 -2.71 -3.90 16.22
CA LEU A 12 -1.72 -4.45 15.29
C LEU A 12 -0.27 -4.29 15.80
N SER A 13 0.00 -3.29 16.66
CA SER A 13 1.34 -3.09 17.23
C SER A 13 1.76 -4.18 18.23
N THR A 14 0.80 -4.89 18.83
CA THR A 14 1.08 -5.94 19.85
C THR A 14 1.37 -7.32 19.24
N ILE A 15 1.16 -7.48 17.94
CA ILE A 15 1.67 -8.63 17.17
C ILE A 15 3.20 -8.66 17.19
N LEU A 16 3.86 -7.49 17.26
CA LEU A 16 5.32 -7.40 17.19
C LEU A 16 6.07 -8.09 18.34
N SER A 17 5.47 -8.25 19.52
CA SER A 17 6.19 -8.81 20.69
C SER A 17 6.01 -10.31 20.90
N VAL A 18 4.92 -10.92 20.41
CA VAL A 18 4.63 -12.34 20.68
C VAL A 18 5.26 -13.26 19.61
N PHE A 19 5.47 -12.77 18.39
CA PHE A 19 6.14 -13.53 17.31
C PHE A 19 7.67 -13.65 17.49
N ALA A 20 8.29 -12.90 18.41
CA ALA A 20 9.74 -12.88 18.57
C ALA A 20 10.32 -14.05 19.40
N CYS A 21 9.49 -14.86 20.06
CA CYS A 21 9.98 -15.78 21.10
C CYS A 21 10.21 -17.25 20.70
N THR A 22 9.98 -17.67 19.45
CA THR A 22 10.24 -19.08 19.06
C THR A 22 10.98 -19.28 17.74
N LEU A 23 11.25 -18.22 16.99
CA LEU A 23 12.16 -18.24 15.84
C LEU A 23 13.00 -16.97 15.88
N GLY A 24 14.28 -17.10 16.24
CA GLY A 24 15.23 -16.02 16.02
C GLY A 24 15.24 -15.65 14.53
N CYS A 25 15.37 -14.35 14.24
CA CYS A 25 15.42 -13.66 12.95
C CYS A 25 14.10 -13.03 12.43
N SER A 26 14.04 -11.68 12.56
CA SER A 26 13.61 -10.68 11.56
C SER A 26 12.24 -10.75 10.84
N ILE A 27 11.25 -11.53 11.28
CA ILE A 27 9.93 -11.58 10.58
C ILE A 27 8.94 -10.46 10.99
N ALA A 28 9.15 -9.78 12.13
CA ALA A 28 8.18 -8.81 12.68
C ALA A 28 7.97 -7.52 11.85
N SER A 29 8.72 -7.30 10.77
CA SER A 29 8.63 -6.10 9.92
C SER A 29 7.90 -6.34 8.59
N ALA A 30 7.42 -7.55 8.30
CA ALA A 30 6.76 -7.89 7.04
C ALA A 30 5.22 -7.73 7.07
N ASP A 31 4.66 -7.24 8.18
CA ASP A 31 3.23 -7.29 8.48
C ASP A 31 2.52 -5.97 8.14
N SER A 32 2.16 -5.82 6.86
CA SER A 32 1.41 -4.72 6.25
C SER A 32 2.07 -3.34 6.33
N ILE A 33 2.18 -2.67 5.18
CA ILE A 33 2.68 -1.29 5.14
C ILE A 33 1.62 -0.37 5.76
N LYS A 34 2.03 0.39 6.78
CA LYS A 34 1.20 1.41 7.40
C LYS A 34 0.75 2.41 6.33
N MET A 35 -0.53 2.76 6.34
CA MET A 35 -1.08 3.82 5.48
C MET A 35 -1.45 5.06 6.27
N ALA A 36 -1.27 6.22 5.68
CA ALA A 36 -1.78 7.50 6.16
C ALA A 36 -3.12 7.82 5.50
N PHE A 37 -4.00 8.50 6.24
CA PHE A 37 -5.25 9.03 5.71
C PHE A 37 -5.04 10.41 5.11
N VAL A 38 -5.46 10.61 3.86
CA VAL A 38 -5.48 11.89 3.18
C VAL A 38 -6.92 12.36 3.08
N PRO A 39 -7.30 13.46 3.75
CA PRO A 39 -8.68 13.94 3.73
C PRO A 39 -9.05 14.56 2.39
N THR A 40 -10.34 14.49 2.07
CA THR A 40 -10.96 15.19 0.94
C THR A 40 -10.48 16.65 0.89
N GLY A 41 -10.12 17.12 -0.30
CA GLY A 41 -9.74 18.51 -0.47
C GLY A 41 -9.09 18.80 -1.82
N THR A 42 -8.68 20.05 -2.00
CA THR A 42 -8.15 20.54 -3.28
C THR A 42 -6.64 20.72 -3.23
N VAL A 43 -5.94 20.36 -4.31
CA VAL A 43 -4.51 20.58 -4.52
C VAL A 43 -4.28 21.56 -5.66
N LEU A 44 -3.31 22.46 -5.51
CA LEU A 44 -2.74 23.24 -6.63
C LEU A 44 -1.71 22.35 -7.33
N MET A 45 -2.14 21.67 -8.39
CA MET A 45 -1.32 20.74 -9.18
C MET A 45 -0.46 21.50 -10.19
N GLY A 46 0.80 21.10 -10.35
CA GLY A 46 1.75 21.70 -11.29
C GLY A 46 2.58 22.86 -10.72
N SER A 47 3.26 23.59 -11.62
CA SER A 47 4.15 24.71 -11.28
C SER A 47 4.27 25.71 -12.43
N GLU A 48 4.05 27.00 -12.16
CA GLU A 48 4.21 28.08 -13.15
C GLU A 48 5.68 28.41 -13.48
N SER A 49 6.61 28.02 -12.60
CA SER A 49 7.99 28.55 -12.62
C SER A 49 9.01 27.64 -13.31
N ASN A 50 8.64 26.40 -13.62
CA ASN A 50 9.60 25.38 -14.05
C ASN A 50 9.25 24.82 -15.44
N GLN A 51 9.13 23.48 -15.57
CA GLN A 51 9.05 22.80 -16.86
C GLN A 51 7.74 23.13 -17.60
N PRO A 52 7.74 23.14 -18.95
CA PRO A 52 6.54 23.48 -19.73
C PRO A 52 5.35 22.54 -19.48
N ASP A 53 5.59 21.25 -19.29
CA ASP A 53 4.55 20.22 -19.08
C ASP A 53 4.01 20.17 -17.64
N GLU A 54 4.56 20.99 -16.75
CA GLU A 54 4.06 21.24 -15.38
C GLU A 54 3.05 22.40 -15.36
N LYS A 55 2.79 23.03 -16.51
CA LYS A 55 1.92 24.21 -16.68
C LYS A 55 0.67 23.88 -17.50
N PRO A 56 -0.41 24.66 -17.33
CA PRO A 56 -0.63 25.61 -16.24
C PRO A 56 -0.84 24.89 -14.91
N SER A 57 -0.43 25.53 -13.82
CA SER A 57 -0.86 25.12 -12.50
C SER A 57 -2.38 25.28 -12.38
N HIS A 58 -3.04 24.31 -11.77
CA HIS A 58 -4.50 24.27 -11.71
C HIS A 58 -4.98 23.54 -10.46
N TYR A 59 -6.20 23.84 -10.04
CA TYR A 59 -6.80 23.21 -8.87
C TYR A 59 -7.48 21.90 -9.27
N VAL A 60 -7.19 20.84 -8.51
CA VAL A 60 -7.85 19.53 -8.61
C VAL A 60 -8.44 19.17 -7.26
N SER A 61 -9.73 18.84 -7.23
CA SER A 61 -10.39 18.34 -6.02
C SER A 61 -10.30 16.82 -5.97
N LEU A 62 -9.96 16.29 -4.80
CA LEU A 62 -9.82 14.85 -4.57
C LEU A 62 -10.70 14.41 -3.42
N THR A 63 -11.33 13.25 -3.58
CA THR A 63 -11.95 12.53 -2.47
C THR A 63 -10.90 11.98 -1.51
N GLU A 64 -11.33 11.57 -0.32
CA GLU A 64 -10.44 11.00 0.68
C GLU A 64 -9.94 9.60 0.30
N TYR A 65 -8.70 9.31 0.65
CA TYR A 65 -8.08 8.01 0.40
C TYR A 65 -7.00 7.72 1.45
N PHE A 66 -6.48 6.50 1.42
CA PHE A 66 -5.30 6.11 2.18
C PHE A 66 -4.12 5.92 1.25
N VAL A 67 -2.93 6.28 1.71
CA VAL A 67 -1.66 6.14 0.98
C VAL A 67 -0.62 5.46 1.86
N ASP A 68 0.16 4.52 1.30
CA ASP A 68 1.25 3.88 2.03
C ASP A 68 2.26 4.94 2.55
N VAL A 69 2.70 4.80 3.80
CA VAL A 69 3.62 5.73 4.47
C VAL A 69 5.02 5.72 3.86
N TYR A 70 5.46 4.56 3.38
CA TYR A 70 6.74 4.34 2.70
C TYR A 70 6.48 3.80 1.29
N GLU A 71 7.49 3.77 0.43
CA GLU A 71 7.43 2.94 -0.77
C GLU A 71 7.21 1.46 -0.39
N VAL A 72 6.63 0.70 -1.31
CA VAL A 72 6.53 -0.75 -1.14
C VAL A 72 7.92 -1.33 -1.03
N HIS A 73 8.26 -1.94 0.10
CA HIS A 73 9.56 -2.54 0.32
C HIS A 73 9.62 -4.01 -0.15
N ILE A 74 10.85 -4.48 -0.36
CA ILE A 74 11.14 -5.79 -0.94
C ILE A 74 10.47 -6.95 -0.20
N TRP A 75 10.56 -7.00 1.12
CA TRP A 75 9.97 -8.09 1.91
C TRP A 75 8.44 -8.15 1.82
N HIS A 76 7.78 -6.99 1.77
CA HIS A 76 6.33 -6.96 1.57
C HIS A 76 5.96 -7.37 0.15
N TRP A 77 6.75 -6.94 -0.84
CA TRP A 77 6.60 -7.40 -2.21
C TRP A 77 6.65 -8.92 -2.29
N GLU A 78 7.69 -9.54 -1.75
CA GLU A 78 7.89 -10.99 -1.79
C GLU A 78 6.78 -11.77 -1.13
N LYS A 79 6.31 -11.32 0.04
CA LYS A 79 5.22 -11.96 0.76
C LYS A 79 3.95 -11.99 -0.08
N VAL A 80 3.58 -10.86 -0.68
CA VAL A 80 2.42 -10.76 -1.56
C VAL A 80 2.64 -11.55 -2.85
N ALA A 81 3.80 -11.41 -3.49
CA ALA A 81 4.12 -12.06 -4.76
C ALA A 81 4.13 -13.60 -4.63
N SER A 82 4.67 -14.13 -3.54
CA SER A 82 4.68 -15.58 -3.26
C SER A 82 3.26 -16.13 -3.15
N TRP A 83 2.38 -15.43 -2.43
CA TRP A 83 0.95 -15.78 -2.39
C TRP A 83 0.31 -15.63 -3.78
N ALA A 84 0.61 -14.56 -4.49
CA ALA A 84 0.02 -14.23 -5.77
C ALA A 84 0.33 -15.30 -6.83
N GLU A 85 1.58 -15.74 -6.94
CA GLU A 85 2.00 -16.78 -7.89
C GLU A 85 1.31 -18.13 -7.59
N ALA A 86 1.12 -18.46 -6.31
CA ALA A 86 0.31 -19.63 -5.90
C ALA A 86 -1.19 -19.47 -6.21
N ASN A 87 -1.66 -18.25 -6.45
CA ASN A 87 -3.06 -17.91 -6.73
C ASN A 87 -3.25 -17.33 -8.15
N GLY A 88 -2.40 -17.74 -9.09
CA GLY A 88 -2.59 -17.53 -10.53
C GLY A 88 -2.16 -16.16 -11.06
N TYR A 89 -1.46 -15.33 -10.27
CA TYR A 89 -0.79 -14.15 -10.79
C TYR A 89 0.50 -14.52 -11.51
N GLN A 90 0.84 -13.74 -12.54
CA GLN A 90 2.09 -13.87 -13.27
C GLN A 90 2.81 -12.53 -13.32
N PHE A 91 4.04 -12.48 -12.82
CA PHE A 91 4.92 -11.30 -12.90
C PHE A 91 6.00 -11.49 -13.96
N SER A 92 6.53 -10.40 -14.50
CA SER A 92 7.66 -10.47 -15.43
C SER A 92 8.94 -10.91 -14.72
N ASP A 93 9.94 -11.42 -15.47
CA ASP A 93 11.24 -11.79 -14.89
C ASP A 93 12.03 -10.60 -14.35
N SER A 94 11.63 -9.36 -14.66
CA SER A 94 12.31 -8.16 -14.16
C SER A 94 12.27 -8.05 -12.63
N VAL A 95 11.16 -8.46 -12.01
CA VAL A 95 10.97 -8.39 -10.55
C VAL A 95 11.93 -9.30 -9.78
N LYS A 96 12.46 -10.35 -10.44
CA LYS A 96 13.48 -11.26 -9.89
C LYS A 96 14.88 -10.64 -9.90
N GLN A 97 15.06 -9.53 -10.61
CA GLN A 97 16.35 -8.82 -10.74
C GLN A 97 16.47 -7.61 -9.81
N ARG A 98 15.54 -7.47 -8.86
CA ARG A 98 15.57 -6.41 -7.83
C ARG A 98 16.94 -6.29 -7.15
N LYS A 99 17.21 -5.12 -6.58
CA LYS A 99 18.47 -4.82 -5.90
C LYS A 99 18.26 -4.32 -4.48
N ASP A 100 18.99 -4.92 -3.56
CA ASP A 100 19.04 -4.54 -2.15
C ASP A 100 20.14 -3.49 -1.97
N GLY A 101 19.82 -2.24 -2.28
CA GLY A 101 20.76 -1.14 -2.13
C GLY A 101 22.03 -1.24 -3.02
N PRO A 102 23.17 -0.71 -2.54
CA PRO A 102 24.41 -0.58 -3.32
C PRO A 102 25.20 -1.89 -3.44
N TRP A 103 26.14 -1.94 -4.38
CA TRP A 103 26.85 -3.18 -4.75
C TRP A 103 27.66 -3.82 -3.61
N TRP A 104 28.10 -3.03 -2.63
CA TRP A 104 28.85 -3.50 -1.47
C TRP A 104 27.93 -4.05 -0.37
N TYR A 105 26.63 -3.73 -0.42
CA TYR A 105 25.67 -4.26 0.53
C TYR A 105 25.44 -5.74 0.21
N GLN A 106 25.86 -6.59 1.12
CA GLN A 106 25.58 -8.02 1.07
C GLN A 106 24.39 -8.25 1.99
N ASP A 107 23.35 -8.91 1.48
CA ASP A 107 22.05 -9.11 2.13
C ASP A 107 22.18 -9.68 3.55
N THR A 108 22.36 -8.78 4.50
CA THR A 108 22.13 -8.99 5.92
C THR A 108 20.70 -8.57 6.15
N SER A 109 19.79 -9.46 6.52
CA SER A 109 18.34 -9.20 6.70
C SER A 109 17.93 -8.05 7.67
N SER A 110 18.83 -7.12 8.01
CA SER A 110 18.64 -5.98 8.91
C SER A 110 18.13 -4.70 8.26
N LEU A 111 18.36 -4.47 6.96
CA LEU A 111 17.87 -3.27 6.26
C LEU A 111 16.74 -3.61 5.29
N ILE A 112 15.82 -2.65 5.11
CA ILE A 112 14.60 -2.82 4.34
C ILE A 112 14.61 -1.81 3.21
N PHE A 113 14.90 -2.25 2.00
CA PHE A 113 14.98 -1.40 0.81
C PHE A 113 13.64 -1.34 0.05
N PRO A 114 13.37 -0.25 -0.69
CA PRO A 114 12.22 -0.16 -1.57
C PRO A 114 12.31 -1.22 -2.67
N MET A 115 11.16 -1.82 -3.00
CA MET A 115 11.04 -2.69 -4.15
C MET A 115 11.33 -1.88 -5.41
N ASN A 116 12.15 -2.46 -6.28
CA ASN A 116 12.56 -1.88 -7.55
C ASN A 116 12.56 -2.94 -8.63
N MET A 117 12.97 -2.58 -9.86
CA MET A 117 12.92 -3.48 -11.01
C MET A 117 11.48 -3.99 -11.26
N VAL A 118 10.52 -3.11 -11.05
CA VAL A 118 9.09 -3.35 -11.25
C VAL A 118 8.59 -2.50 -12.42
N ASN A 119 7.97 -3.15 -13.40
CA ASN A 119 7.28 -2.46 -14.48
C ASN A 119 5.85 -2.10 -14.05
N TRP A 120 5.15 -1.25 -14.82
CA TRP A 120 3.83 -0.76 -14.43
C TRP A 120 2.79 -1.89 -14.36
N TYR A 121 2.84 -2.85 -15.28
CA TYR A 121 1.90 -3.97 -15.33
C TYR A 121 2.04 -4.87 -14.09
N ASP A 122 3.27 -5.17 -13.68
CA ASP A 122 3.55 -5.92 -12.46
C ASP A 122 3.11 -5.16 -11.22
N ALA A 123 3.29 -3.84 -11.18
CA ALA A 123 2.84 -3.00 -10.07
C ALA A 123 1.31 -3.05 -9.87
N VAL A 124 0.51 -2.96 -10.94
CA VAL A 124 -0.96 -3.03 -10.82
C VAL A 124 -1.46 -4.46 -10.50
N LYS A 125 -0.81 -5.50 -11.05
CA LYS A 125 -1.10 -6.90 -10.68
C LYS A 125 -0.79 -7.13 -9.20
N TRP A 126 0.32 -6.59 -8.71
CA TRP A 126 0.70 -6.69 -7.31
C TRP A 126 -0.28 -5.96 -6.38
N CYS A 127 -0.78 -4.79 -6.78
CA CYS A 127 -1.85 -4.10 -6.05
C CYS A 127 -3.11 -4.97 -5.90
N ASN A 128 -3.54 -5.63 -6.98
CA ASN A 128 -4.66 -6.58 -6.90
C ASN A 128 -4.34 -7.76 -5.99
N ALA A 129 -3.14 -8.35 -6.11
CA ALA A 129 -2.73 -9.47 -5.27
C ALA A 129 -2.69 -9.12 -3.79
N ARG A 130 -2.19 -7.93 -3.43
CA ARG A 130 -2.23 -7.40 -2.06
C ARG A 130 -3.67 -7.26 -1.58
N SER A 131 -4.57 -6.78 -2.44
CA SER A 131 -5.99 -6.63 -2.12
C SER A 131 -6.59 -7.98 -1.71
N GLU A 132 -6.42 -9.00 -2.54
CA GLU A 132 -7.00 -10.31 -2.27
C GLU A 132 -6.34 -11.03 -1.09
N LEU A 133 -5.01 -10.95 -0.95
CA LEU A 133 -4.29 -11.51 0.20
C LEU A 133 -4.83 -10.93 1.52
N GLU A 134 -5.05 -9.61 1.55
CA GLU A 134 -5.58 -8.94 2.73
C GLU A 134 -7.11 -9.06 2.86
N GLY A 135 -7.81 -9.67 1.91
CA GLY A 135 -9.25 -9.92 1.97
C GLY A 135 -10.15 -8.78 1.47
N ARG A 136 -9.59 -7.88 0.64
CA ARG A 136 -10.27 -6.80 -0.08
C ARG A 136 -10.63 -7.21 -1.50
N ILE A 137 -11.66 -6.59 -2.08
CA ILE A 137 -11.97 -6.74 -3.51
C ILE A 137 -10.87 -6.05 -4.35
N PRO A 138 -10.27 -6.75 -5.35
CA PRO A 138 -9.29 -6.14 -6.26
C PRO A 138 -9.92 -5.04 -7.11
N VAL A 139 -9.11 -4.14 -7.66
CA VAL A 139 -9.62 -2.96 -8.39
C VAL A 139 -9.30 -2.97 -9.87
N TYR A 140 -8.31 -3.73 -10.34
CA TYR A 140 -7.98 -3.81 -11.76
C TYR A 140 -8.57 -5.06 -12.42
N TYR A 141 -9.26 -4.88 -13.54
CA TYR A 141 -9.95 -5.94 -14.27
C TYR A 141 -9.57 -5.94 -15.75
N GLU A 142 -9.74 -7.07 -16.43
CA GLU A 142 -9.47 -7.17 -17.88
C GLU A 142 -10.59 -6.59 -18.73
N ASP A 143 -11.80 -6.49 -18.18
CA ASP A 143 -13.01 -6.05 -18.86
C ASP A 143 -13.69 -4.87 -18.17
N ALA A 144 -14.44 -4.08 -18.95
CA ALA A 144 -15.14 -2.90 -18.45
C ALA A 144 -16.33 -3.23 -17.52
N ASN A 145 -16.81 -4.48 -17.53
CA ASN A 145 -17.84 -4.93 -16.59
C ASN A 145 -17.23 -5.40 -15.26
N GLN A 146 -15.91 -5.36 -15.12
CA GLN A 146 -15.18 -5.68 -13.89
C GLN A 146 -15.47 -7.10 -13.38
N THR A 147 -15.46 -8.06 -14.31
CA THR A 147 -15.79 -9.48 -14.02
C THR A 147 -14.56 -10.37 -13.93
N THR A 148 -13.50 -10.03 -14.67
CA THR A 148 -12.26 -10.82 -14.74
C THR A 148 -11.12 -10.03 -14.10
N VAL A 149 -10.63 -10.49 -12.94
CA VAL A 149 -9.51 -9.84 -12.23
C VAL A 149 -8.26 -9.88 -13.07
N TYR A 150 -7.57 -8.73 -13.20
CA TYR A 150 -6.32 -8.64 -13.95
C TYR A 150 -5.18 -9.32 -13.18
N ARG A 151 -4.69 -10.45 -13.71
CA ARG A 151 -3.66 -11.31 -13.07
C ARG A 151 -2.43 -11.58 -13.93
N SER A 152 -2.51 -11.41 -15.25
CA SER A 152 -1.46 -11.82 -16.17
C SER A 152 -1.41 -10.93 -17.41
N GLY A 153 -0.31 -11.02 -18.17
CA GLY A 153 -0.11 -10.23 -19.38
C GLY A 153 0.31 -8.77 -19.13
N GLU A 154 0.33 -8.02 -20.23
CA GLU A 154 0.72 -6.60 -20.32
C GLU A 154 -0.36 -5.82 -21.08
N HIS A 155 -1.51 -5.64 -20.42
CA HIS A 155 -2.69 -5.02 -21.00
C HIS A 155 -2.78 -3.54 -20.64
N ASN A 156 -3.02 -2.69 -21.65
CA ASN A 156 -3.29 -1.28 -21.43
C ASN A 156 -4.73 -1.09 -20.93
N LEU A 157 -4.89 -1.17 -19.61
CA LEU A 157 -6.17 -0.94 -18.95
C LEU A 157 -6.64 0.51 -19.13
N THR A 158 -7.94 0.68 -19.35
CA THR A 158 -8.66 1.97 -19.39
C THR A 158 -9.27 2.29 -18.03
N SER A 159 -9.77 3.52 -17.82
CA SER A 159 -10.44 3.84 -16.55
C SER A 159 -11.68 2.99 -16.26
N GLN A 160 -12.34 2.40 -17.27
CA GLN A 160 -13.51 1.52 -17.07
C GLN A 160 -13.14 0.16 -16.50
N ASN A 161 -11.91 -0.29 -16.76
CA ASN A 161 -11.35 -1.52 -16.23
C ASN A 161 -11.00 -1.43 -14.74
N VAL A 162 -11.17 -0.26 -14.12
CA VAL A 162 -10.77 -0.03 -12.73
C VAL A 162 -11.99 0.28 -11.86
N ASN A 163 -12.14 -0.47 -10.76
CA ASN A 163 -13.13 -0.19 -9.73
C ASN A 163 -12.63 0.92 -8.80
N TRP A 164 -12.82 2.17 -9.20
CA TRP A 164 -12.39 3.36 -8.45
C TRP A 164 -13.09 3.55 -7.10
N THR A 165 -14.26 2.95 -6.94
CA THR A 165 -15.04 2.96 -5.69
C THR A 165 -14.84 1.68 -4.86
N GLY A 166 -13.83 0.87 -5.19
CA GLY A 166 -13.48 -0.35 -4.46
C GLY A 166 -12.58 -0.08 -3.26
N SER A 167 -12.56 -1.02 -2.31
CA SER A 167 -11.71 -0.91 -1.12
C SER A 167 -10.27 -1.41 -1.32
N GLY A 168 -9.98 -2.01 -2.48
CA GLY A 168 -8.68 -2.58 -2.82
C GLY A 168 -7.59 -1.55 -3.10
N TYR A 169 -6.36 -2.05 -3.15
CA TYR A 169 -5.16 -1.28 -3.42
C TYR A 169 -4.98 -1.01 -4.91
N ARG A 170 -4.42 0.16 -5.21
CA ARG A 170 -4.04 0.61 -6.56
C ARG A 170 -2.82 1.51 -6.51
N LEU A 171 -2.25 1.79 -7.68
CA LEU A 171 -1.36 2.94 -7.84
C LEU A 171 -2.15 4.25 -7.63
N PRO A 172 -1.51 5.30 -7.07
CA PRO A 172 -2.10 6.63 -7.01
C PRO A 172 -2.33 7.18 -8.42
N THR A 173 -3.35 8.02 -8.59
CA THR A 173 -3.34 8.94 -9.73
C THR A 173 -2.23 9.98 -9.56
N GLU A 174 -1.81 10.63 -10.64
CA GLU A 174 -0.80 11.70 -10.56
C GLU A 174 -1.26 12.81 -9.59
N ALA A 175 -2.55 13.15 -9.63
CA ALA A 175 -3.15 14.15 -8.76
C ALA A 175 -3.16 13.70 -7.29
N GLU A 176 -3.50 12.44 -7.01
CA GLU A 176 -3.44 11.89 -5.66
C GLU A 176 -2.00 11.90 -5.12
N TRP A 177 -1.04 11.44 -5.92
CA TRP A 177 0.36 11.44 -5.51
C TRP A 177 0.83 12.86 -5.15
N GLU A 178 0.53 13.85 -5.99
CA GLU A 178 0.94 15.23 -5.76
C GLU A 178 0.23 15.86 -4.55
N ARG A 179 -1.05 15.55 -4.32
CA ARG A 179 -1.78 15.94 -3.10
C ARG A 179 -1.13 15.36 -1.86
N ALA A 180 -0.83 14.05 -1.87
CA ALA A 180 -0.17 13.38 -0.77
C ALA A 180 1.21 14.00 -0.51
N ALA A 181 1.97 14.28 -1.57
CA ALA A 181 3.31 14.85 -1.52
C ALA A 181 3.35 16.27 -0.93
N ARG A 182 2.35 17.11 -1.26
CA ARG A 182 2.23 18.48 -0.73
C ARG A 182 1.78 18.54 0.74
N GLY A 183 1.31 17.43 1.31
CA GLY A 183 0.96 17.33 2.73
C GLY A 183 -0.06 18.39 3.17
N ASN A 184 0.22 19.06 4.29
CA ASN A 184 -0.64 20.11 4.86
C ASN A 184 -0.58 21.46 4.12
N SER A 185 0.18 21.56 3.02
CA SER A 185 0.32 22.78 2.22
C SER A 185 -0.19 22.59 0.77
N PRO A 186 -1.41 22.06 0.56
CA PRO A 186 -1.86 21.61 -0.76
C PRO A 186 -2.11 22.75 -1.76
N SER A 187 -2.26 23.99 -1.29
CA SER A 187 -2.45 25.18 -2.14
C SER A 187 -1.15 25.95 -2.39
N SER A 188 -0.01 25.46 -1.89
CA SER A 188 1.29 26.11 -2.06
C SER A 188 2.00 25.61 -3.31
N SER A 189 2.69 26.49 -4.03
CA SER A 189 3.58 26.15 -5.14
C SER A 189 4.93 25.63 -4.66
N GLN A 190 4.94 24.82 -3.60
CA GLN A 190 6.18 24.32 -3.03
C GLN A 190 6.86 23.28 -3.94
N ASP A 191 8.18 23.31 -3.95
CA ASP A 191 9.03 22.43 -4.74
C ASP A 191 9.24 21.08 -4.04
N TYR A 192 9.35 21.04 -2.71
CA TYR A 192 9.58 19.81 -1.94
C TYR A 192 8.58 19.64 -0.80
N SER A 193 8.54 18.45 -0.21
CA SER A 193 7.60 18.12 0.88
C SER A 193 7.79 18.94 2.16
N TRP A 194 8.97 19.54 2.32
CA TRP A 194 9.32 20.46 3.41
C TRP A 194 9.27 21.95 3.01
N GLY A 195 8.76 22.26 1.81
CA GLY A 195 8.69 23.63 1.29
C GLY A 195 9.76 23.93 0.23
N ASN A 196 10.13 25.22 0.11
CA ASN A 196 11.06 25.73 -0.92
C ASN A 196 12.50 25.91 -0.41
N SER A 197 12.80 25.37 0.77
CA SER A 197 14.15 25.40 1.32
C SER A 197 15.11 24.60 0.43
N PHE A 198 16.35 25.07 0.37
CA PHE A 198 17.41 24.46 -0.43
C PHE A 198 17.57 22.96 -0.10
N LEU A 199 17.51 22.11 -1.14
CA LEU A 199 17.79 20.69 -1.03
C LEU A 199 19.28 20.44 -0.78
N ASN A 200 19.60 19.82 0.36
CA ASN A 200 20.93 19.29 0.66
C ASN A 200 20.90 17.78 0.91
N GLY A 201 22.09 17.19 1.05
CA GLY A 201 22.27 15.75 1.24
C GLY A 201 21.57 15.17 2.46
N ALA A 202 21.27 15.97 3.49
CA ALA A 202 20.57 15.52 4.69
C ALA A 202 19.05 15.43 4.54
N MET A 203 18.49 15.71 3.36
CA MET A 203 17.04 15.84 3.17
C MET A 203 16.38 14.75 2.30
N ALA A 204 17.13 14.09 1.43
CA ALA A 204 16.61 13.05 0.55
C ALA A 204 17.75 12.24 -0.07
N ASN A 205 17.46 11.01 -0.50
CA ASN A 205 18.40 10.22 -1.28
C ASN A 205 18.32 10.64 -2.75
N TYR A 206 19.39 11.22 -3.26
CA TYR A 206 19.56 11.61 -4.64
C TYR A 206 21.04 11.52 -5.01
N SER A 207 21.37 11.71 -6.29
CA SER A 207 22.77 11.58 -6.72
C SER A 207 23.63 12.61 -6.02
N LEU A 208 24.70 12.16 -5.35
CA LEU A 208 25.57 12.99 -4.51
C LEU A 208 24.88 13.49 -3.22
N SER A 209 23.91 12.77 -2.67
CA SER A 209 23.36 13.05 -1.32
C SER A 209 24.44 12.94 -0.24
N GLY A 210 25.48 12.13 -0.47
CA GLY A 210 26.50 11.84 0.52
C GLY A 210 26.01 10.96 1.66
N ASP A 211 24.83 10.32 1.52
CA ASP A 211 24.44 9.26 2.42
C ASP A 211 25.29 7.99 2.18
N GLU A 212 25.28 7.06 3.13
CA GLU A 212 26.14 5.88 3.04
C GLU A 212 25.78 4.93 1.88
N PHE A 213 24.60 5.07 1.28
CA PHE A 213 24.06 4.24 0.19
C PHE A 213 24.16 4.91 -1.20
N ASP A 214 24.94 5.98 -1.32
CA ASP A 214 25.15 6.72 -2.57
C ASP A 214 25.39 5.77 -3.77
N ASP A 215 24.85 6.12 -4.94
CA ASP A 215 24.64 5.27 -6.13
C ASP A 215 23.56 4.16 -6.04
N ALA A 216 22.76 4.10 -4.97
CA ALA A 216 21.63 3.18 -4.84
C ALA A 216 20.50 3.72 -3.94
N SER A 217 19.42 2.95 -3.81
CA SER A 217 18.35 3.24 -2.87
C SER A 217 18.83 3.08 -1.42
N THR A 218 18.33 3.94 -0.55
CA THR A 218 18.47 3.82 0.91
C THR A 218 17.38 2.88 1.44
N PRO A 219 17.49 2.40 2.69
CA PRO A 219 16.35 1.78 3.37
C PRO A 219 15.15 2.73 3.37
N VAL A 220 13.94 2.18 3.31
CA VAL A 220 12.72 3.00 3.41
C VAL A 220 12.70 3.75 4.74
N GLY A 221 12.37 5.04 4.71
CA GLY A 221 12.35 5.92 5.86
C GLY A 221 13.73 6.27 6.41
N TYR A 222 14.79 6.20 5.61
CA TYR A 222 16.16 6.51 6.07
C TYR A 222 16.31 7.94 6.60
N TYR A 223 15.66 8.92 5.96
CA TYR A 223 15.69 10.34 6.34
C TYR A 223 14.76 10.68 7.52
N ASN A 224 14.89 9.95 8.62
CA ASN A 224 14.03 10.03 9.80
C ASN A 224 14.57 10.91 10.94
N GLY A 225 15.64 11.66 10.70
CA GLY A 225 16.37 12.46 11.70
C GLY A 225 17.59 11.76 12.29
N GLY A 226 17.82 10.48 11.96
CA GLY A 226 19.00 9.71 12.32
C GLY A 226 19.97 9.43 11.17
N GLN A 227 19.70 9.97 9.97
CA GLN A 227 20.51 9.73 8.78
C GLN A 227 21.96 10.18 8.97
N LYS A 228 22.88 9.39 8.41
CA LYS A 228 24.30 9.73 8.33
C LYS A 228 24.61 10.27 6.96
N ILE A 229 25.18 11.48 6.93
CA ILE A 229 25.71 12.11 5.72
C ILE A 229 27.21 12.26 5.91
N VAL A 230 27.98 11.62 5.04
CA VAL A 230 29.43 11.73 5.00
C VAL A 230 29.85 12.77 3.97
N PHE A 231 31.08 13.27 4.10
CA PHE A 231 31.67 14.16 3.10
C PHE A 231 31.88 13.36 1.81
N ASN A 232 30.94 13.49 0.88
CA ASN A 232 31.17 13.23 -0.54
C ASN A 232 31.44 14.59 -1.21
N ASP A 233 32.15 14.62 -2.33
CA ASP A 233 32.59 15.85 -3.01
C ASP A 233 31.42 16.81 -3.38
N ASN A 234 30.16 16.43 -3.15
CA ASN A 234 28.99 17.25 -3.44
C ASN A 234 27.72 16.98 -2.58
N SER A 235 27.83 16.66 -1.28
CA SER A 235 26.66 16.54 -0.35
C SER A 235 25.89 17.84 -0.07
N ARG A 236 26.27 18.93 -0.75
CA ARG A 236 25.65 20.27 -0.71
C ARG A 236 25.46 20.82 0.72
N GLY A 237 26.40 20.56 1.62
CA GLY A 237 26.34 21.00 3.02
C GLY A 237 25.51 20.10 3.94
N GLY A 238 25.01 18.97 3.43
CA GLY A 238 24.27 17.99 4.23
C GLY A 238 25.12 17.40 5.37
N GLU A 239 26.41 17.19 5.13
CA GLU A 239 27.39 16.71 6.12
C GLU A 239 27.63 17.71 7.27
N SER A 240 27.35 18.98 7.02
CA SER A 240 27.45 20.08 7.99
C SER A 240 26.11 20.43 8.64
N THR A 241 25.04 19.71 8.31
CA THR A 241 23.68 19.95 8.80
C THR A 241 23.29 18.91 9.84
N SER A 242 22.64 19.34 10.94
CA SER A 242 22.05 18.39 11.87
C SER A 242 20.85 17.68 11.22
N PRO A 243 20.83 16.34 11.16
CA PRO A 243 19.77 15.61 10.48
C PRO A 243 18.41 15.89 11.12
N SER A 244 17.42 16.18 10.29
CA SER A 244 16.01 16.34 10.68
C SER A 244 15.17 15.23 10.08
N ASN A 245 14.04 14.91 10.73
CA ASN A 245 13.03 14.05 10.13
C ASN A 245 12.33 14.81 8.99
N VAL A 246 12.42 14.29 7.76
CA VAL A 246 11.84 14.94 6.56
C VAL A 246 10.44 14.43 6.19
N VAL A 247 9.80 13.73 7.12
CA VAL A 247 8.41 13.31 6.98
C VAL A 247 7.48 14.49 6.64
N ASN A 248 6.60 14.29 5.66
CA ASN A 248 5.69 15.35 5.24
C ASN A 248 4.48 15.52 6.19
N GLY A 249 3.59 16.47 5.88
CA GLY A 249 2.42 16.79 6.71
C GLY A 249 1.41 15.65 6.94
N PHE A 250 1.44 14.57 6.14
CA PHE A 250 0.62 13.37 6.33
C PHE A 250 1.38 12.19 6.94
N GLY A 251 2.65 12.38 7.32
CA GLY A 251 3.45 11.31 7.88
C GLY A 251 4.16 10.45 6.82
N LEU A 252 4.27 10.92 5.57
CA LEU A 252 4.89 10.16 4.48
C LEU A 252 6.40 10.40 4.40
N TYR A 253 7.15 9.33 4.14
CA TYR A 253 8.59 9.36 3.92
C TYR A 253 8.91 9.16 2.45
N ASP A 254 10.12 9.59 2.07
CA ASP A 254 10.73 9.33 0.77
C ASP A 254 9.90 9.80 -0.44
N ILE A 255 9.03 10.80 -0.24
CA ILE A 255 8.29 11.45 -1.32
C ILE A 255 9.22 12.15 -2.32
N THR A 256 10.38 12.60 -1.83
CA THR A 256 11.45 13.17 -2.64
C THR A 256 12.65 12.23 -2.58
N GLY A 257 13.07 11.73 -3.74
CA GLY A 257 14.27 10.90 -3.88
C GLY A 257 14.03 9.40 -3.73
N ASN A 258 15.08 8.67 -3.36
CA ASN A 258 15.13 7.22 -3.20
C ASN A 258 14.74 6.46 -4.48
N VAL A 259 13.46 6.12 -4.69
CA VAL A 259 12.98 5.57 -5.96
C VAL A 259 11.78 6.36 -6.49
N SER A 260 11.73 6.53 -7.81
CA SER A 260 10.57 7.15 -8.43
C SER A 260 9.38 6.20 -8.38
N GLU A 261 8.18 6.74 -8.18
CA GLU A 261 7.00 5.94 -7.88
C GLU A 261 6.02 5.95 -9.06
N TRP A 262 5.68 4.76 -9.57
CA TRP A 262 4.67 4.63 -10.61
C TRP A 262 3.31 5.21 -10.18
N CYS A 263 2.69 5.97 -11.08
CA CYS A 263 1.31 6.42 -10.97
C CYS A 263 0.42 5.69 -12.00
N TRP A 264 -0.89 5.78 -11.80
CA TRP A 264 -1.88 5.28 -12.74
C TRP A 264 -1.78 5.99 -14.09
N ASP A 265 -1.66 7.31 -14.11
CA ASP A 265 -1.91 8.16 -15.28
C ASP A 265 -0.95 7.88 -16.46
N TRP A 266 -1.50 7.99 -17.67
CA TRP A 266 -0.67 8.15 -18.87
C TRP A 266 -0.08 9.56 -18.93
N TYR A 267 1.13 9.68 -19.46
CA TYR A 267 1.78 10.97 -19.70
C TYR A 267 1.30 11.59 -20.99
N ASP A 268 0.86 12.84 -20.90
CA ASP A 268 0.73 13.78 -22.01
C ASP A 268 1.27 15.13 -21.55
N SER A 269 2.16 15.71 -22.35
CA SER A 269 2.78 17.01 -22.06
C SER A 269 1.78 18.17 -22.09
N SER A 270 0.63 17.98 -22.75
CA SER A 270 -0.44 18.96 -22.88
C SER A 270 -1.61 18.71 -21.92
N TRP A 271 -1.53 17.69 -21.06
CA TRP A 271 -2.64 17.28 -20.18
C TRP A 271 -3.17 18.43 -19.31
N TYR A 272 -2.28 19.28 -18.78
CA TYR A 272 -2.68 20.36 -17.87
C TYR A 272 -3.40 21.51 -18.58
N ASP A 273 -3.26 21.62 -19.91
CA ASP A 273 -4.06 22.53 -20.73
C ASP A 273 -5.49 22.01 -20.93
N ASP A 274 -5.69 20.69 -20.92
CA ASP A 274 -7.00 20.07 -21.11
C ASP A 274 -7.93 20.38 -19.92
N PRO A 275 -9.17 20.85 -20.14
CA PRO A 275 -10.14 21.07 -19.06
C PRO A 275 -10.39 19.84 -18.18
N SER A 276 -10.25 18.62 -18.71
CA SER A 276 -10.43 17.36 -17.98
C SER A 276 -9.37 17.12 -16.90
N SER A 277 -8.20 17.77 -16.96
CA SER A 277 -7.23 17.76 -15.86
C SER A 277 -7.79 18.37 -14.57
N ARG A 278 -8.80 19.23 -14.66
CA ARG A 278 -9.41 19.93 -13.51
C ARG A 278 -10.61 19.20 -12.92
N LEU A 279 -10.99 18.04 -13.47
CA LEU A 279 -12.10 17.25 -12.95
C LEU A 279 -11.77 16.70 -11.56
N GLN A 280 -12.80 16.56 -10.73
CA GLN A 280 -12.66 15.86 -9.46
C GLN A 280 -12.19 14.42 -9.69
N ASP A 281 -11.22 13.97 -8.90
CA ASP A 281 -10.63 12.63 -9.01
C ASP A 281 -10.16 12.31 -10.45
N THR A 282 -9.51 13.28 -11.09
CA THR A 282 -8.94 13.09 -12.43
C THR A 282 -7.96 11.92 -12.47
N ARG A 283 -7.96 11.18 -13.59
CA ARG A 283 -7.23 9.91 -13.78
C ARG A 283 -6.22 9.98 -14.93
N GLY A 284 -5.93 11.19 -15.37
CA GLY A 284 -5.09 11.43 -16.53
C GLY A 284 -5.81 11.17 -17.85
N PRO A 285 -5.09 11.33 -18.97
CA PRO A 285 -5.61 11.01 -20.29
C PRO A 285 -5.79 9.50 -20.47
N GLU A 286 -6.76 9.10 -21.28
CA GLU A 286 -6.94 7.71 -21.70
C GLU A 286 -5.92 7.32 -22.76
N TYR A 287 -5.54 6.04 -22.81
CA TYR A 287 -4.56 5.53 -23.78
C TYR A 287 -4.88 5.92 -25.24
N GLY A 288 -6.16 5.85 -25.61
CA GLY A 288 -6.63 6.16 -26.97
C GLY A 288 -6.61 7.65 -27.34
N GLN A 289 -6.34 8.55 -26.38
CA GLN A 289 -6.24 10.00 -26.61
C GLN A 289 -4.79 10.44 -26.88
N LEU A 290 -3.81 9.59 -26.59
CA LEU A 290 -2.40 9.94 -26.64
C LEU A 290 -1.91 10.04 -28.09
N ALA A 291 -1.21 11.12 -28.40
CA ALA A 291 -0.53 11.28 -29.68
C ALA A 291 0.84 10.55 -29.74
N ASP A 292 1.38 10.13 -28.59
CA ASP A 292 2.69 9.46 -28.50
C ASP A 292 2.63 8.05 -29.10
N THR A 293 3.57 7.73 -29.99
CA THR A 293 3.71 6.39 -30.59
C THR A 293 4.34 5.37 -29.65
N GLN A 294 4.94 5.83 -28.54
CA GLN A 294 5.39 4.99 -27.44
C GLN A 294 4.83 5.53 -26.12
N PRO A 295 3.53 5.31 -25.85
CA PRO A 295 2.88 5.81 -24.64
C PRO A 295 3.62 5.45 -23.36
N ARG A 296 3.69 6.42 -22.45
CA ARG A 296 4.43 6.33 -21.18
C ARG A 296 3.50 6.59 -20.00
N ARG A 297 3.71 5.90 -18.89
CA ARG A 297 3.02 6.16 -17.61
C ARG A 297 3.83 7.15 -16.78
N ILE A 298 3.14 7.91 -15.95
CA ILE A 298 3.74 8.86 -15.01
C ILE A 298 4.50 8.12 -13.91
N ALA A 299 5.66 8.65 -13.52
CA ALA A 299 6.36 8.32 -12.29
C ALA A 299 6.79 9.60 -11.56
N LYS A 300 6.64 9.65 -10.23
CA LYS A 300 6.83 10.88 -9.44
C LYS A 300 7.95 10.73 -8.39
N GLY A 301 8.34 11.85 -7.77
CA GLY A 301 9.26 11.89 -6.62
C GLY A 301 10.76 11.94 -6.92
N GLY A 302 11.18 11.63 -8.15
CA GLY A 302 12.59 11.47 -8.48
C GLY A 302 13.20 10.24 -7.82
N ASN A 303 14.52 10.08 -7.83
CA ASN A 303 15.19 8.88 -7.32
C ASN A 303 16.66 9.14 -6.94
N TYR A 304 17.36 8.13 -6.44
CA TYR A 304 18.79 8.20 -6.07
C TYR A 304 19.74 8.60 -7.21
N LYS A 305 19.30 8.56 -8.49
CA LYS A 305 20.08 9.07 -9.63
C LYS A 305 19.68 10.48 -10.06
N SER A 306 18.70 11.09 -9.41
CA SER A 306 18.16 12.39 -9.77
C SER A 306 19.08 13.53 -9.31
N PHE A 307 20.04 13.92 -10.14
CA PHE A 307 20.76 15.18 -10.02
C PHE A 307 21.54 15.43 -11.32
N SER A 308 21.63 16.69 -11.74
CA SER A 308 22.60 17.15 -12.74
C SER A 308 23.11 18.52 -12.31
N GLU A 309 24.39 18.81 -12.52
CA GLU A 309 24.94 20.16 -12.27
C GLU A 309 24.24 21.24 -13.11
N SER A 310 23.76 20.87 -14.30
CA SER A 310 23.00 21.76 -15.19
C SER A 310 21.53 21.91 -14.79
N ASP A 311 21.04 21.00 -13.95
CA ASP A 311 19.66 20.97 -13.48
C ASP A 311 19.58 20.41 -12.05
N PRO A 312 20.05 21.19 -11.05
CA PRO A 312 20.19 20.70 -9.70
C PRO A 312 18.81 20.52 -9.07
N ALA A 313 18.30 19.31 -9.16
CA ALA A 313 17.11 18.79 -8.49
C ALA A 313 15.73 19.11 -9.08
N ASN A 314 15.60 19.55 -10.35
CA ASN A 314 14.26 19.69 -10.93
C ASN A 314 13.46 18.38 -10.94
N SER A 315 14.12 17.25 -11.17
CA SER A 315 13.44 15.95 -11.20
C SER A 315 12.98 15.44 -9.82
N LEU A 316 13.44 16.10 -8.73
CA LEU A 316 13.06 15.79 -7.35
C LEU A 316 11.89 16.66 -6.86
N ARG A 317 11.52 17.71 -7.62
CA ARG A 317 10.41 18.57 -7.26
C ARG A 317 9.09 17.80 -7.33
N ILE A 318 8.19 18.10 -6.41
CA ILE A 318 6.83 17.53 -6.34
C ILE A 318 6.10 17.65 -7.68
N ALA A 319 6.19 18.83 -8.31
CA ALA A 319 5.50 19.11 -9.57
C ALA A 319 6.09 18.36 -10.78
N ASN A 320 7.31 17.82 -10.68
CA ASN A 320 7.96 17.18 -11.83
C ASN A 320 7.18 15.96 -12.32
N ARG A 321 7.10 15.79 -13.64
CA ARG A 321 6.28 14.78 -14.32
C ARG A 321 7.15 13.81 -15.11
N ALA A 322 8.01 13.06 -14.42
CA ALA A 322 8.79 12.03 -15.10
C ALA A 322 7.86 10.94 -15.68
N CYS A 323 8.26 10.34 -16.80
CA CYS A 323 7.43 9.36 -17.47
C CYS A 323 8.27 8.30 -18.18
N TRP A 324 7.73 7.08 -18.22
CA TRP A 324 8.45 5.93 -18.75
C TRP A 324 7.49 4.91 -19.36
N ARG A 325 8.00 4.11 -20.30
CA ARG A 325 7.17 3.06 -20.91
C ARG A 325 6.76 2.03 -19.85
N PRO A 326 5.51 1.54 -19.89
CA PRO A 326 4.94 0.70 -18.84
C PRO A 326 5.59 -0.68 -18.74
N ASP A 327 6.22 -1.17 -19.81
CA ASP A 327 6.96 -2.44 -19.89
C ASP A 327 8.37 -2.38 -19.29
N LEU A 328 8.90 -1.17 -19.06
CA LEU A 328 10.27 -0.99 -18.59
C LEU A 328 10.39 -0.93 -17.06
N ALA A 329 11.09 -1.91 -16.51
CA ALA A 329 11.55 -1.94 -15.13
C ALA A 329 12.92 -1.24 -14.96
N ALA A 330 13.15 -0.61 -13.81
CA ALA A 330 14.43 0.02 -13.49
C ALA A 330 14.75 -0.06 -11.99
N ARG A 331 16.05 -0.05 -11.64
CA ARG A 331 16.53 -0.10 -10.24
C ARG A 331 16.15 1.13 -9.42
N PHE A 332 15.86 2.25 -10.08
CA PHE A 332 15.54 3.54 -9.48
C PHE A 332 14.03 3.84 -9.51
N ARG A 333 13.21 2.81 -9.78
CA ARG A 333 11.76 2.95 -9.88
C ARG A 333 11.07 1.85 -9.10
N GLY A 334 10.18 2.27 -8.22
CA GLY A 334 9.36 1.42 -7.38
C GLY A 334 7.90 1.84 -7.47
N LEU A 335 7.19 1.67 -6.36
CA LEU A 335 5.78 1.97 -6.25
C LEU A 335 5.40 2.27 -4.80
N ARG A 336 4.28 2.97 -4.66
CA ARG A 336 3.54 3.18 -3.43
C ARG A 336 2.08 2.92 -3.74
N CYS A 337 1.34 2.26 -2.84
CA CYS A 337 -0.08 2.04 -3.07
C CYS A 337 -0.94 3.11 -2.40
N VAL A 338 -2.11 3.32 -2.98
CA VAL A 338 -3.25 3.95 -2.35
C VAL A 338 -4.45 3.01 -2.33
N ARG A 339 -5.46 3.34 -1.55
CA ARG A 339 -6.80 2.73 -1.62
C ARG A 339 -7.85 3.76 -1.21
N GLY A 340 -9.07 3.63 -1.73
CA GLY A 340 -10.18 4.48 -1.30
C GLY A 340 -10.59 4.22 0.16
N ASN A 341 -11.33 5.17 0.75
CA ASN A 341 -11.99 4.98 2.03
C ASN A 341 -13.36 4.30 1.85
N TYR A 342 -13.35 3.13 1.21
CA TYR A 342 -14.54 2.33 0.96
C TYR A 342 -14.51 1.03 1.76
N ASP A 343 -15.69 0.59 2.17
CA ASP A 343 -15.89 -0.66 2.86
C ASP A 343 -16.48 -1.69 1.89
N ASP A 344 -15.96 -2.91 1.95
CA ASP A 344 -16.57 -4.02 1.23
C ASP A 344 -17.74 -4.58 2.05
N PRO A 345 -18.79 -5.12 1.41
CA PRO A 345 -19.79 -5.90 2.10
C PRO A 345 -19.14 -7.02 2.92
N LEU A 346 -19.62 -7.24 4.15
CA LEU A 346 -19.12 -8.31 5.01
C LEU A 346 -19.21 -9.65 4.28
N TRP A 347 -18.08 -10.35 4.21
CA TRP A 347 -17.97 -11.67 3.58
C TRP A 347 -18.36 -11.69 2.10
N VAL A 348 -18.08 -10.60 1.38
CA VAL A 348 -18.34 -10.47 -0.07
C VAL A 348 -17.72 -11.59 -0.91
N THR A 349 -16.65 -12.22 -0.45
CA THR A 349 -15.99 -13.33 -1.14
C THR A 349 -16.63 -14.71 -0.86
N ALA A 350 -17.73 -14.76 -0.10
CA ALA A 350 -18.39 -16.01 0.22
C ALA A 350 -19.12 -16.61 -0.98
N VAL A 351 -18.94 -17.91 -1.19
CA VAL A 351 -19.59 -18.65 -2.28
C VAL A 351 -20.79 -19.41 -1.74
N ALA A 352 -21.94 -19.30 -2.40
CA ALA A 352 -23.13 -20.06 -2.03
C ALA A 352 -22.93 -21.56 -2.23
N HIS A 353 -23.33 -22.36 -1.26
CA HIS A 353 -23.27 -23.81 -1.34
C HIS A 353 -24.47 -24.33 -2.15
N GLY A 354 -24.26 -24.62 -3.44
CA GLY A 354 -25.34 -24.89 -4.42
C GLY A 354 -26.36 -25.98 -4.03
N HIS A 355 -26.02 -26.90 -3.13
CA HIS A 355 -26.94 -27.94 -2.65
C HIS A 355 -27.65 -27.63 -1.33
N PHE A 356 -27.20 -26.61 -0.57
CA PHE A 356 -27.74 -26.29 0.74
C PHE A 356 -28.12 -24.80 0.78
N PRO A 357 -29.42 -24.48 0.65
CA PRO A 357 -29.89 -23.10 0.71
C PRO A 357 -29.36 -22.38 1.96
N ASN A 358 -28.99 -21.12 1.78
CA ASN A 358 -28.45 -20.23 2.82
C ASN A 358 -27.11 -20.66 3.45
N TRP A 359 -26.50 -21.76 3.01
CA TRP A 359 -25.13 -22.10 3.37
C TRP A 359 -24.16 -21.44 2.40
N TYR A 360 -23.09 -20.90 2.95
CA TYR A 360 -22.03 -20.23 2.24
C TYR A 360 -20.69 -20.75 2.72
N PHE A 361 -19.68 -20.62 1.87
CA PHE A 361 -18.30 -20.97 2.17
C PHE A 361 -17.40 -19.76 1.96
N LEU A 362 -16.62 -19.43 2.99
CA LEU A 362 -15.46 -18.55 2.89
C LEU A 362 -14.22 -19.43 2.91
N ASP A 363 -13.32 -19.22 1.95
CA ASP A 363 -12.08 -19.99 1.82
C ASP A 363 -11.19 -19.96 3.07
N TRP A 364 -11.16 -18.83 3.78
CA TRP A 364 -10.37 -18.65 5.00
C TRP A 364 -11.14 -18.96 6.28
N PHE A 365 -12.45 -18.71 6.30
CA PHE A 365 -13.25 -18.78 7.53
C PHE A 365 -14.00 -20.12 7.68
N GLY A 366 -14.36 -20.74 6.55
CA GLY A 366 -15.12 -21.99 6.51
C GLY A 366 -16.59 -21.80 6.16
N TYR A 367 -17.40 -22.81 6.51
CA TYR A 367 -18.83 -22.83 6.20
C TYR A 367 -19.66 -22.09 7.24
N TYR A 368 -20.62 -21.30 6.77
CA TYR A 368 -21.63 -20.69 7.64
C TYR A 368 -23.02 -20.70 6.99
N TYR A 369 -24.03 -20.79 7.84
CA TYR A 369 -25.42 -20.62 7.49
C TYR A 369 -25.84 -19.18 7.78
N LYS A 370 -26.35 -18.50 6.76
CA LYS A 370 -26.93 -17.16 6.86
C LYS A 370 -28.41 -17.28 7.24
N SER A 371 -28.75 -16.86 8.46
CA SER A 371 -30.15 -16.81 8.87
C SER A 371 -30.88 -15.60 8.28
N ASP A 372 -32.21 -15.55 8.44
CA ASP A 372 -33.02 -14.36 8.11
C ASP A 372 -32.76 -13.18 9.08
N TYR A 373 -31.99 -13.42 10.14
CA TYR A 373 -31.57 -12.43 11.13
C TYR A 373 -30.07 -12.13 11.00
N THR A 374 -29.60 -11.18 11.79
CA THR A 374 -28.19 -10.77 11.76
C THR A 374 -27.24 -11.87 12.30
N TRP A 375 -27.74 -12.81 13.11
CA TRP A 375 -26.96 -13.94 13.59
C TRP A 375 -26.68 -14.95 12.47
N VAL A 376 -25.48 -15.50 12.46
CA VAL A 376 -25.11 -16.60 11.55
C VAL A 376 -24.69 -17.81 12.36
N PHE A 377 -24.90 -19.00 11.79
CA PHE A 377 -24.42 -20.23 12.38
C PHE A 377 -23.17 -20.68 11.63
N HIS A 378 -22.00 -20.56 12.25
CA HIS A 378 -20.74 -21.06 11.70
C HIS A 378 -20.59 -22.55 12.03
N GLY A 379 -20.08 -23.35 11.08
CA GLY A 379 -19.92 -24.79 11.25
C GLY A 379 -19.10 -25.17 12.49
N ASP A 380 -18.02 -24.43 12.72
CA ASP A 380 -17.09 -24.64 13.84
C ASP A 380 -17.45 -23.84 15.12
N PHE A 381 -18.02 -22.64 14.98
CA PHE A 381 -18.23 -21.72 16.11
C PHE A 381 -19.65 -21.78 16.68
N GLY A 382 -20.61 -22.35 15.95
CA GLY A 382 -22.02 -22.25 16.28
C GLY A 382 -22.56 -20.86 16.00
N TRP A 383 -23.53 -20.40 16.78
CA TRP A 383 -24.15 -19.09 16.59
C TRP A 383 -23.20 -17.96 16.98
N ILE A 384 -22.89 -17.11 16.00
CA ILE A 384 -22.11 -15.89 16.17
C ILE A 384 -22.88 -14.71 15.58
N TYR A 385 -22.67 -13.52 16.14
CA TYR A 385 -23.15 -12.28 15.54
C TYR A 385 -21.96 -11.59 14.87
N PRO A 386 -21.91 -11.52 13.53
CA PRO A 386 -20.81 -10.89 12.83
C PRO A 386 -21.13 -9.41 12.55
N ASN A 387 -20.12 -8.56 12.65
CA ASN A 387 -20.16 -7.15 12.32
C ASN A 387 -18.79 -6.75 11.75
N GLY A 388 -18.75 -6.05 10.63
CA GLY A 388 -17.49 -5.70 10.01
C GLY A 388 -17.63 -5.39 8.53
N LYS A 389 -16.49 -5.45 7.85
CA LYS A 389 -16.29 -4.98 6.49
C LYS A 389 -15.41 -5.98 5.74
N GLY A 390 -15.87 -6.41 4.56
CA GLY A 390 -15.16 -7.34 3.71
C GLY A 390 -14.74 -8.62 4.42
N SER A 391 -13.53 -9.08 4.11
CA SER A 391 -12.84 -10.15 4.84
C SER A 391 -11.64 -9.64 5.66
N TYR A 392 -11.39 -8.33 5.68
CA TYR A 392 -10.21 -7.69 6.31
C TYR A 392 -10.48 -7.11 7.71
N ASP A 393 -11.74 -6.94 8.11
CA ASP A 393 -12.12 -6.39 9.42
C ASP A 393 -13.42 -7.04 9.91
N ASN A 394 -13.31 -8.04 10.79
CA ASN A 394 -14.46 -8.82 11.24
C ASN A 394 -14.50 -8.90 12.76
N TRP A 395 -15.49 -8.24 13.37
CA TRP A 395 -15.86 -8.43 14.76
C TRP A 395 -16.95 -9.48 14.88
N LEU A 396 -16.68 -10.52 15.64
CA LEU A 396 -17.57 -11.63 15.89
C LEU A 396 -17.90 -11.68 17.37
N TYR A 397 -19.19 -11.61 17.70
CA TYR A 397 -19.64 -11.77 19.07
C TYR A 397 -19.92 -13.25 19.36
N PHE A 398 -19.24 -13.78 20.38
CA PHE A 398 -19.42 -15.13 20.89
C PHE A 398 -20.24 -15.11 22.18
N GLN A 399 -21.35 -15.84 22.21
CA GLN A 399 -22.23 -15.96 23.37
C GLN A 399 -21.51 -16.73 24.49
N GLY A 400 -20.88 -15.99 25.42
CA GLY A 400 -20.10 -16.55 26.54
C GLY A 400 -18.75 -15.89 26.76
N HIS A 401 -18.29 -15.07 25.82
CA HIS A 401 -17.05 -14.30 25.96
C HIS A 401 -17.28 -12.82 25.66
N GLY A 402 -17.70 -12.50 24.44
CA GLY A 402 -17.84 -11.14 23.96
C GLY A 402 -17.33 -10.99 22.54
N TRP A 403 -16.87 -9.79 22.20
CA TRP A 403 -16.39 -9.48 20.86
C TRP A 403 -14.94 -9.95 20.65
N LEU A 404 -14.76 -10.72 19.59
CA LEU A 404 -13.47 -11.13 19.06
C LEU A 404 -13.29 -10.56 17.66
N TRP A 405 -12.15 -9.94 17.40
CA TRP A 405 -11.78 -9.44 16.09
C TRP A 405 -10.90 -10.44 15.35
N THR A 406 -11.13 -10.65 14.07
CA THR A 406 -10.25 -11.41 13.17
C THR A 406 -10.33 -10.84 11.77
N ASN A 407 -9.41 -11.28 10.91
CA ASN A 407 -9.55 -11.14 9.48
C ASN A 407 -8.92 -12.31 8.73
N ARG A 408 -9.05 -12.30 7.40
CA ARG A 408 -8.48 -13.31 6.51
C ARG A 408 -6.97 -13.49 6.70
N TYR A 409 -6.25 -12.41 6.99
CA TYR A 409 -4.80 -12.40 7.08
C TYR A 409 -4.27 -13.02 8.40
N CYS A 410 -4.95 -12.77 9.52
CA CYS A 410 -4.53 -13.28 10.83
C CYS A 410 -5.28 -14.53 11.29
N TYR A 411 -6.33 -14.99 10.60
CA TYR A 411 -7.01 -16.24 10.94
C TYR A 411 -6.00 -17.42 10.97
N PRO A 412 -6.03 -18.32 11.97
CA PRO A 412 -7.08 -18.53 12.98
C PRO A 412 -6.90 -17.75 14.29
N TYR A 413 -6.18 -16.63 14.31
CA TYR A 413 -6.00 -15.80 15.51
C TYR A 413 -7.09 -14.73 15.65
N PHE A 414 -7.55 -14.55 16.88
CA PHE A 414 -8.62 -13.63 17.27
C PHE A 414 -8.15 -12.71 18.38
N TYR A 415 -8.40 -11.41 18.25
CA TYR A 415 -8.15 -10.43 19.30
C TYR A 415 -9.40 -10.20 20.13
N SER A 416 -9.30 -10.31 21.45
CA SER A 416 -10.41 -10.02 22.35
C SER A 416 -10.44 -8.57 22.79
N SER A 417 -11.58 -7.90 22.61
CA SER A 417 -11.80 -6.57 23.18
C SER A 417 -12.12 -6.58 24.68
N VAL A 418 -12.39 -7.77 25.25
CA VAL A 418 -12.77 -7.93 26.66
C VAL A 418 -11.56 -7.84 27.56
N ASP A 419 -10.47 -8.51 27.20
CA ASP A 419 -9.26 -8.61 28.01
C ASP A 419 -7.99 -8.12 27.29
N SER A 420 -8.12 -7.64 26.05
CA SER A 420 -7.01 -7.18 25.21
C SER A 420 -5.93 -8.23 24.94
N ASN A 421 -6.31 -9.53 24.86
CA ASN A 421 -5.41 -10.62 24.50
C ASN A 421 -5.75 -11.24 23.14
N TRP A 422 -4.75 -11.92 22.57
CA TRP A 422 -4.90 -12.75 21.39
C TRP A 422 -5.19 -14.21 21.76
N TYR A 423 -6.00 -14.84 20.93
CA TYR A 423 -6.47 -16.20 21.07
C TYR A 423 -6.35 -16.93 19.73
N LYS A 424 -5.69 -18.08 19.69
CA LYS A 424 -5.60 -18.93 18.51
C LYS A 424 -6.73 -19.95 18.53
N TYR A 425 -7.56 -20.00 17.50
CA TYR A 425 -8.53 -21.07 17.33
C TYR A 425 -7.84 -22.38 16.93
N ASP A 426 -8.20 -23.48 17.59
CA ASP A 426 -7.68 -24.81 17.33
C ASP A 426 -8.35 -25.42 16.09
N LEU A 427 -7.70 -25.29 14.94
CA LEU A 427 -8.15 -25.90 13.68
C LEU A 427 -8.03 -27.43 13.67
N THR A 428 -7.15 -27.98 14.52
CA THR A 428 -6.71 -29.39 14.50
C THR A 428 -7.45 -30.28 15.49
N GLY A 429 -8.18 -29.68 16.43
CA GLY A 429 -8.86 -30.39 17.51
C GLY A 429 -9.90 -31.40 17.04
N THR A 430 -10.01 -32.51 17.78
CA THR A 430 -11.12 -33.48 17.70
C THR A 430 -12.43 -32.89 18.23
N GLU A 431 -12.35 -31.80 19.00
CA GLU A 431 -13.49 -31.09 19.58
C GLU A 431 -13.58 -29.67 19.03
N LEU A 432 -14.82 -29.22 18.76
CA LEU A 432 -15.08 -27.86 18.28
C LEU A 432 -15.00 -26.80 19.39
N GLY A 433 -14.63 -25.59 18.99
CA GLY A 433 -14.82 -24.37 19.79
C GLY A 433 -13.70 -23.99 20.75
N TRP A 434 -12.52 -24.63 20.67
CA TRP A 434 -11.37 -24.36 21.53
C TRP A 434 -10.49 -23.20 21.02
N PHE A 435 -10.12 -22.32 21.94
CA PHE A 435 -9.22 -21.19 21.74
C PHE A 435 -8.08 -21.25 22.75
N GLU A 436 -6.86 -21.05 22.29
CA GLU A 436 -5.65 -21.00 23.11
C GLU A 436 -5.18 -19.55 23.25
N LYS A 437 -5.02 -19.07 24.48
CA LYS A 437 -4.55 -17.71 24.74
C LYS A 437 -3.07 -17.58 24.40
N SER A 438 -2.70 -16.60 23.58
CA SER A 438 -1.32 -16.49 23.07
C SER A 438 -0.26 -16.18 24.14
N THR A 439 -0.64 -15.69 25.32
CA THR A 439 0.30 -15.28 26.38
C THR A 439 0.70 -16.39 27.33
N ASP A 440 -0.22 -17.32 27.64
CA ASP A 440 -0.01 -18.37 28.65
C ASP A 440 -0.51 -19.76 28.20
N GLN A 441 -0.98 -19.88 26.95
CA GLN A 441 -1.49 -21.12 26.35
C GLN A 441 -2.69 -21.72 27.09
N SER A 442 -3.36 -20.96 27.95
CA SER A 442 -4.59 -21.41 28.59
C SER A 442 -5.70 -21.60 27.55
N ARG A 443 -6.49 -22.66 27.72
CA ARG A 443 -7.53 -23.07 26.77
C ARG A 443 -8.91 -22.65 27.24
N PHE A 444 -9.66 -22.02 26.35
CA PHE A 444 -11.04 -21.58 26.56
C PHE A 444 -11.94 -22.17 25.49
N ARG A 445 -13.19 -22.46 25.84
CA ARG A 445 -14.18 -22.99 24.90
C ARG A 445 -15.32 -22.01 24.73
N TRP A 446 -15.38 -21.37 23.56
CA TRP A 446 -16.38 -20.34 23.24
C TRP A 446 -17.26 -20.67 22.03
N GLY A 447 -16.87 -21.67 21.24
CA GLY A 447 -17.63 -22.12 20.08
C GLY A 447 -18.62 -23.25 20.38
N ARG A 448 -19.03 -23.98 19.33
CA ARG A 448 -19.96 -25.09 19.42
C ARG A 448 -19.39 -26.22 20.29
N VAL A 449 -20.23 -26.81 21.16
CA VAL A 449 -19.82 -27.85 22.12
C VAL A 449 -20.36 -29.21 21.68
N TYR A 450 -19.65 -29.90 20.77
CA TYR A 450 -19.83 -31.34 20.46
C TYR A 450 -18.49 -31.92 19.95
N ASP A 451 -18.32 -33.23 20.05
CA ASP A 451 -17.21 -33.97 19.44
C ASP A 451 -17.44 -34.09 17.91
N ARG A 452 -16.37 -34.01 17.11
CA ARG A 452 -16.44 -34.08 15.63
C ARG A 452 -16.82 -35.46 15.11
#